data_AF-A0A1I3M8N8-F1
#
_entry.id   AF-A0A1I3M8N8-F1
#
_cell.length_a   1.000
_cell.length_b   1.000
_cell.length_c   1.000
_cell.angle_alpha   90.00
_cell.angle_beta   90.00
_cell.angle_gamma   90.00
#
_symmetry.space_group_name_H-M   'P 1'
#
loop_
_entity.id
_entity.type
_entity.pdbx_description
1 polymer ?
#
loop_
_entity_poly.entity_id
_entity_poly.type
_entity_poly.pdbx_seq_one_letter_code
_entity_poly.pdbx_strand_id
1 'polypeptide(L)'
;MARSPRTARRAARKGPATDLPALREAIATARLPGAAPQVTEQARSLLLAWLGAQRGTFAATVRALSDGEAARTIAQALIDRSAAPEGLDCAAGCAFCCILPGDDGGTITASEARALHAALTPLRGQPDGRDWHPQGCPSLDPETRLCRAYDARPMICRTYVSRDVTACEAIAEGDARPGTGTLPAQIIHITAQSLARAALKGITLAPTHGLATLAAAALDGQDIDAALRASRHAPTSLDAERRRLSRGLGSAR
;
A
#
# COMPACT_ATOMS: atom_id res chain seq x y z
N MET A 1 28.76 -40.81 5.62
CA MET A 1 29.18 -39.43 5.99
C MET A 1 27.96 -38.63 6.39
N ALA A 2 27.85 -38.19 7.64
CA ALA A 2 26.71 -37.40 8.11
C ALA A 2 26.68 -36.04 7.39
N ARG A 3 25.52 -35.66 6.83
CA ARG A 3 25.35 -34.36 6.15
C ARG A 3 25.62 -33.23 7.15
N SER A 4 26.42 -32.25 6.74
CA SER A 4 26.69 -31.04 7.52
C SER A 4 25.36 -30.40 8.00
N PRO A 5 25.29 -29.86 9.23
CA PRO A 5 24.13 -29.15 9.75
C PRO A 5 23.62 -28.03 8.82
N ARG A 6 24.50 -27.44 8.02
CA ARG A 6 24.14 -26.45 6.97
C ARG A 6 23.40 -27.10 5.80
N THR A 7 23.83 -28.27 5.36
CA THR A 7 23.19 -29.04 4.28
C THR A 7 21.84 -29.61 4.74
N ALA A 8 21.74 -30.02 6.01
CA ALA A 8 20.48 -30.43 6.64
C ALA A 8 19.49 -29.26 6.78
N ARG A 9 19.96 -28.06 7.20
CA ARG A 9 19.13 -26.83 7.21
C ARG A 9 18.69 -26.38 5.82
N ARG A 10 19.51 -26.61 4.79
CA ARG A 10 19.16 -26.28 3.39
C ARG A 10 18.17 -27.28 2.80
N ALA A 11 18.24 -28.55 3.20
CA ALA A 11 17.27 -29.59 2.84
C ALA A 11 15.94 -29.48 3.63
N ALA A 12 15.97 -28.90 4.84
CA ALA A 12 14.79 -28.64 5.68
C ALA A 12 14.06 -27.32 5.34
N ARG A 13 14.57 -26.52 4.41
CA ARG A 13 13.78 -25.41 3.86
C ARG A 13 12.65 -26.03 3.02
N LYS A 14 11.43 -26.03 3.57
CA LYS A 14 10.21 -26.22 2.77
C LYS A 14 10.35 -25.37 1.51
N GLY A 15 10.19 -25.99 0.35
CA GLY A 15 10.22 -25.30 -0.94
C GLY A 15 9.12 -24.23 -1.02
N PRO A 16 9.05 -23.47 -2.13
CA PRO A 16 7.94 -22.55 -2.35
C PRO A 16 6.60 -23.30 -2.22
N ALA A 17 5.57 -22.63 -1.68
CA ALA A 17 4.24 -23.23 -1.59
C ALA A 17 3.72 -23.57 -3.00
N THR A 18 3.15 -24.75 -3.15
CA THR A 18 2.63 -25.27 -4.44
C THR A 18 1.11 -25.45 -4.43
N ASP A 19 0.47 -25.26 -3.27
CA ASP A 19 -0.97 -25.40 -3.07
C ASP A 19 -1.46 -24.47 -1.94
N LEU A 20 -2.78 -24.43 -1.73
CA LEU A 20 -3.41 -23.57 -0.73
C LEU A 20 -3.04 -23.93 0.72
N PRO A 21 -2.99 -25.23 1.14
CA PRO A 21 -2.52 -25.59 2.47
C PRO A 21 -1.07 -25.13 2.76
N ALA A 22 -0.14 -25.34 1.82
CA ALA A 22 1.24 -24.90 1.97
C ALA A 22 1.35 -23.37 2.03
N LEU A 23 0.53 -22.66 1.24
CA LEU A 23 0.47 -21.20 1.26
C LEU A 23 -0.09 -20.67 2.59
N ARG A 24 -1.12 -21.32 3.13
CA ARG A 24 -1.68 -21.01 4.46
C ARG A 24 -0.61 -21.13 5.54
N GLU A 25 0.15 -22.21 5.52
CA GLU A 25 1.27 -22.45 6.44
C GLU A 25 2.39 -21.41 6.26
N ALA A 26 2.72 -21.05 5.02
CA ALA A 26 3.70 -20.01 4.72
C ALA A 26 3.27 -18.65 5.29
N ILE A 27 1.99 -18.29 5.17
CA ILE A 27 1.43 -17.07 5.79
C ILE A 27 1.44 -17.19 7.30
N ALA A 28 1.04 -18.33 7.88
CA ALA A 28 1.00 -18.52 9.33
C ALA A 28 2.38 -18.36 9.99
N THR A 29 3.43 -18.81 9.29
CA THR A 29 4.81 -18.82 9.82
C THR A 29 5.66 -17.63 9.36
N ALA A 30 5.17 -16.79 8.44
CA ALA A 30 5.87 -15.62 7.93
C ALA A 30 6.24 -14.64 9.06
N ARG A 31 7.51 -14.22 9.11
CA ARG A 31 8.03 -13.28 10.11
C ARG A 31 8.29 -11.92 9.49
N LEU A 32 7.88 -10.85 10.18
CA LEU A 32 8.13 -9.46 9.80
C LEU A 32 8.93 -8.74 10.90
N PRO A 33 10.27 -8.76 10.85
CA PRO A 33 11.10 -8.09 11.86
C PRO A 33 10.82 -6.58 11.96
N GLY A 34 10.75 -6.08 13.19
CA GLY A 34 10.55 -4.65 13.48
C GLY A 34 9.11 -4.14 13.28
N ALA A 35 8.12 -5.02 13.17
CA ALA A 35 6.70 -4.66 13.26
C ALA A 35 6.21 -4.78 14.72
N ALA A 36 5.19 -4.01 15.09
CA ALA A 36 4.46 -4.26 16.33
C ALA A 36 3.82 -5.67 16.28
N PRO A 37 4.01 -6.53 17.29
CA PRO A 37 3.50 -7.91 17.26
C PRO A 37 1.99 -7.99 17.08
N GLN A 38 1.24 -7.09 17.75
CA GLN A 38 -0.22 -7.04 17.71
C GLN A 38 -0.75 -6.75 16.30
N VAL A 39 -0.20 -5.75 15.62
CA VAL A 39 -0.54 -5.39 14.24
C VAL A 39 -0.23 -6.54 13.29
N THR A 40 0.93 -7.18 13.47
CA THR A 40 1.34 -8.32 12.64
C THR A 40 0.37 -9.48 12.78
N GLU A 41 -0.03 -9.79 14.01
CA GLU A 41 -0.94 -10.90 14.28
C GLU A 41 -2.37 -10.62 13.80
N GLN A 42 -2.84 -9.38 13.95
CA GLN A 42 -4.12 -8.96 13.40
C GLN A 42 -4.14 -9.06 11.87
N ALA A 43 -3.12 -8.51 11.19
CA ALA A 43 -3.00 -8.59 9.74
C ALA A 43 -2.90 -10.04 9.25
N ARG A 44 -2.16 -10.90 9.96
CA ARG A 44 -2.05 -12.33 9.67
C ARG A 44 -3.40 -13.04 9.81
N SER A 45 -4.10 -12.81 10.90
CA SER A 45 -5.42 -13.40 11.16
C SER A 45 -6.41 -13.02 10.07
N LEU A 46 -6.46 -11.74 9.69
CA LEU A 46 -7.32 -11.25 8.61
C LEU A 46 -6.93 -11.85 7.25
N LEU A 47 -5.63 -11.99 6.95
CA LEU A 47 -5.16 -12.59 5.71
C LEU A 47 -5.46 -14.10 5.63
N LEU A 48 -5.33 -14.82 6.75
CA LEU A 48 -5.71 -16.23 6.84
C LEU A 48 -7.22 -16.45 6.72
N ALA A 49 -8.02 -15.52 7.25
CA ALA A 49 -9.47 -15.53 7.08
C ALA A 49 -9.85 -15.25 5.61
N TRP A 50 -9.25 -14.24 4.98
CA TRP A 50 -9.43 -13.95 3.56
C TRP A 50 -9.05 -15.16 2.69
N LEU A 51 -7.92 -15.82 2.99
CA LEU A 51 -7.49 -17.04 2.29
C LEU A 51 -8.49 -18.19 2.46
N GLY A 52 -9.03 -18.38 3.67
CA GLY A 52 -10.03 -19.41 3.97
C GLY A 52 -11.38 -19.21 3.26
N ALA A 53 -11.69 -17.96 2.88
CA ALA A 53 -12.88 -17.62 2.11
C ALA A 53 -12.70 -17.80 0.59
N GLN A 54 -11.47 -17.96 0.09
CA GLN A 54 -11.22 -18.11 -1.34
C GLN A 54 -11.79 -19.43 -1.89
N ARG A 55 -12.49 -19.34 -3.03
CA ARG A 55 -13.00 -20.49 -3.79
C ARG A 55 -12.29 -20.70 -5.12
N GLY A 56 -11.33 -19.82 -5.45
CA GLY A 56 -10.60 -19.84 -6.71
C GLY A 56 -9.44 -20.85 -6.74
N THR A 57 -8.73 -20.87 -7.88
CA THR A 57 -7.55 -21.72 -8.04
C THR A 57 -6.37 -21.21 -7.22
N PHE A 58 -5.38 -22.08 -6.98
CA PHE A 58 -4.10 -21.67 -6.37
C PHE A 58 -3.45 -20.52 -7.14
N ALA A 59 -3.40 -20.59 -8.47
CA ALA A 59 -2.83 -19.55 -9.32
C ALA A 59 -3.57 -18.21 -9.19
N ALA A 60 -4.91 -18.21 -9.12
CA ALA A 60 -5.68 -16.99 -8.90
C ALA A 60 -5.41 -16.38 -7.51
N THR A 61 -5.32 -17.23 -6.49
CA THR A 61 -5.02 -16.81 -5.11
C THR A 61 -3.62 -16.21 -5.00
N VAL A 62 -2.61 -16.83 -5.64
CA VAL A 62 -1.24 -16.31 -5.71
C VAL A 62 -1.21 -14.94 -6.39
N ARG A 63 -1.97 -14.75 -7.48
CA ARG A 63 -2.07 -13.43 -8.15
C ARG A 63 -2.66 -12.37 -7.22
N ALA A 64 -3.80 -12.64 -6.59
CA ALA A 64 -4.46 -11.70 -5.68
C ALA A 64 -3.64 -11.35 -4.41
N LEU A 65 -2.76 -12.26 -3.97
CA LEU A 65 -1.79 -11.97 -2.91
C LEU A 65 -0.59 -11.17 -3.42
N SER A 66 -0.12 -11.47 -4.64
CA SER A 66 1.03 -10.84 -5.27
C SER A 66 0.74 -9.38 -5.64
N ASP A 67 -0.41 -9.12 -6.26
CA ASP A 67 -0.82 -7.79 -6.69
C ASP A 67 -1.37 -6.91 -5.55
N GLY A 68 -1.61 -7.49 -4.38
CA GLY A 68 -2.10 -6.80 -3.19
C GLY A 68 -3.61 -6.63 -3.11
N GLU A 69 -4.38 -7.26 -3.99
CA GLU A 69 -5.85 -7.26 -3.95
C GLU A 69 -6.39 -7.78 -2.60
N ALA A 70 -5.75 -8.81 -2.04
CA ALA A 70 -6.08 -9.32 -0.72
C ALA A 70 -5.90 -8.24 0.37
N ALA A 71 -4.76 -7.54 0.35
CA ALA A 71 -4.47 -6.48 1.32
C ALA A 71 -5.43 -5.28 1.17
N ARG A 72 -5.78 -4.92 -0.08
CA ARG A 72 -6.76 -3.87 -0.37
C ARG A 72 -8.15 -4.23 0.15
N THR A 73 -8.62 -5.45 -0.14
CA THR A 73 -9.93 -5.96 0.31
C THR A 73 -10.04 -5.95 1.83
N ILE A 74 -9.02 -6.46 2.52
CA ILE A 74 -8.98 -6.50 4.00
C ILE A 74 -9.07 -5.09 4.59
N ALA A 75 -8.31 -4.15 4.02
CA ALA A 75 -8.24 -2.78 4.52
C ALA A 75 -9.52 -1.98 4.21
N GLN A 76 -10.13 -2.17 3.04
CA GLN A 76 -11.42 -1.57 2.72
C GLN A 76 -12.49 -2.08 3.70
N ALA A 77 -12.55 -3.38 3.96
CA ALA A 77 -13.46 -3.94 4.96
C ALA A 77 -13.18 -3.43 6.39
N LEU A 78 -11.96 -2.96 6.71
CA LEU A 78 -11.67 -2.24 7.95
C LEU A 78 -12.28 -0.85 7.97
N ILE A 79 -12.16 -0.10 6.88
CA ILE A 79 -12.77 1.23 6.76
C ILE A 79 -14.29 1.12 6.86
N ASP A 80 -14.91 0.21 6.10
CA ASP A 80 -16.37 0.09 6.01
C ASP A 80 -17.06 -0.24 7.34
N ARG A 81 -16.34 -0.89 8.27
CA ARG A 81 -16.86 -1.22 9.61
C ARG A 81 -16.46 -0.22 10.70
N SER A 82 -15.58 0.72 10.39
CA SER A 82 -15.15 1.73 11.35
C SER A 82 -16.04 2.96 11.24
N ALA A 83 -16.41 3.54 12.37
CA ALA A 83 -17.03 4.85 12.38
C ALA A 83 -16.04 5.87 11.78
N ALA A 84 -16.56 6.81 10.98
CA ALA A 84 -15.77 7.94 10.52
C ALA A 84 -15.26 8.70 11.76
N PRO A 85 -13.97 9.07 11.82
CA PRO A 85 -13.46 9.87 12.91
C PRO A 85 -14.23 11.19 12.99
N GLU A 86 -14.61 11.58 14.20
CA GLU A 86 -15.21 12.89 14.45
C GLU A 86 -14.16 14.01 14.42
N GLY A 87 -14.64 15.22 14.10
CA GLY A 87 -13.84 16.45 14.13
C GLY A 87 -12.76 16.53 13.06
N LEU A 88 -12.98 15.91 11.90
CA LEU A 88 -12.06 16.05 10.76
C LEU A 88 -12.30 17.36 10.03
N ASP A 89 -11.22 18.06 9.68
CA ASP A 89 -11.23 19.28 8.85
C ASP A 89 -11.14 18.95 7.35
N CYS A 90 -11.21 17.66 7.00
CA CYS A 90 -11.14 17.22 5.61
C CYS A 90 -12.38 17.69 4.82
N ALA A 91 -12.16 18.54 3.82
CA ALA A 91 -13.19 19.04 2.92
C ALA A 91 -12.86 18.73 1.45
N ALA A 92 -13.89 18.71 0.60
CA ALA A 92 -13.67 18.62 -0.85
C ALA A 92 -12.86 19.83 -1.34
N GLY A 93 -11.84 19.59 -2.17
CA GLY A 93 -10.93 20.63 -2.66
C GLY A 93 -9.80 21.01 -1.69
N CYS A 94 -9.81 20.50 -0.45
CA CYS A 94 -8.66 20.56 0.44
C CYS A 94 -7.60 19.54 -0.02
N ALA A 95 -6.57 20.00 -0.73
CA ALA A 95 -5.61 19.15 -1.44
C ALA A 95 -4.22 19.05 -0.78
N PHE A 96 -4.06 19.51 0.46
CA PHE A 96 -2.76 19.46 1.15
C PHE A 96 -2.25 18.02 1.35
N CYS A 97 -3.12 17.05 1.61
CA CYS A 97 -2.73 15.63 1.68
C CYS A 97 -2.31 15.04 0.32
N CYS A 98 -2.58 15.76 -0.77
CA CYS A 98 -2.18 15.42 -2.12
C CYS A 98 -0.91 16.17 -2.56
N ILE A 99 -0.27 16.93 -1.66
CA ILE A 99 1.11 17.35 -1.83
C ILE A 99 1.96 16.18 -1.30
N LEU A 100 2.66 15.53 -2.22
CA LEU A 100 3.28 14.23 -2.03
C LEU A 100 4.79 14.43 -1.81
N PRO A 101 5.27 14.55 -0.55
CA PRO A 101 6.68 14.74 -0.30
C PRO A 101 7.49 13.49 -0.68
N GLY A 102 8.70 13.72 -1.20
CA GLY A 102 9.61 12.67 -1.66
C GLY A 102 9.28 12.14 -3.06
N ASP A 103 10.14 11.26 -3.58
CA ASP A 103 10.09 10.86 -4.99
C ASP A 103 8.97 9.85 -5.31
N ASP A 104 8.50 9.08 -4.32
CA ASP A 104 7.48 8.04 -4.53
C ASP A 104 6.05 8.52 -4.31
N GLY A 105 5.86 9.59 -3.54
CA GLY A 105 4.56 10.11 -3.13
C GLY A 105 3.67 9.11 -2.38
N GLY A 106 4.24 8.04 -1.83
CA GLY A 106 3.53 6.99 -1.12
C GLY A 106 3.58 5.62 -1.79
N THR A 107 3.53 4.59 -0.96
CA THR A 107 3.56 3.18 -1.38
C THR A 107 2.16 2.65 -1.66
N ILE A 108 1.97 2.12 -2.87
CA ILE A 108 0.74 1.44 -3.30
C ILE A 108 1.03 0.03 -3.84
N THR A 109 0.02 -0.82 -3.85
CA THR A 109 0.09 -2.18 -4.41
C THR A 109 -0.09 -2.18 -5.93
N ALA A 110 0.18 -3.30 -6.60
CA ALA A 110 0.03 -3.39 -8.05
C ALA A 110 -1.45 -3.32 -8.50
N SER A 111 -2.37 -3.85 -7.69
CA SER A 111 -3.82 -3.76 -7.93
C SER A 111 -4.30 -2.30 -7.89
N GLU A 112 -3.88 -1.54 -6.88
CA GLU A 112 -4.16 -0.10 -6.77
C GLU A 112 -3.50 0.69 -7.90
N ALA A 113 -2.27 0.35 -8.27
CA ALA A 113 -1.58 0.98 -9.37
C ALA A 113 -2.33 0.80 -10.70
N ARG A 114 -2.78 -0.42 -11.00
CA ARG A 114 -3.57 -0.68 -12.22
C ARG A 114 -4.89 0.08 -12.22
N ALA A 115 -5.60 0.11 -11.08
CA ALA A 115 -6.84 0.85 -10.95
C ALA A 115 -6.64 2.36 -11.17
N LEU A 116 -5.61 2.94 -10.55
CA LEU A 116 -5.30 4.36 -10.67
C LEU A 116 -4.88 4.73 -12.10
N HIS A 117 -3.98 3.95 -12.71
CA HIS A 117 -3.55 4.18 -14.09
C HIS A 117 -4.74 4.12 -15.07
N ALA A 118 -5.63 3.14 -14.91
CA ALA A 118 -6.84 3.04 -15.73
C ALA A 118 -7.76 4.25 -15.57
N ALA A 119 -7.92 4.77 -14.34
CA ALA A 119 -8.75 5.94 -14.07
C ALA A 119 -8.15 7.25 -14.63
N LEU A 120 -6.81 7.35 -14.70
CA LEU A 120 -6.11 8.54 -15.19
C LEU A 120 -5.87 8.53 -16.70
N THR A 121 -5.86 7.36 -17.34
CA THR A 121 -5.61 7.23 -18.78
C THR A 121 -6.51 8.14 -19.66
N PRO A 122 -7.82 8.32 -19.37
CA PRO A 122 -8.67 9.24 -20.12
C PRO A 122 -8.26 10.73 -20.03
N LEU A 123 -7.43 11.09 -19.05
CA LEU A 123 -7.00 12.46 -18.76
C LEU A 123 -5.60 12.78 -19.33
N ARG A 124 -5.04 11.87 -20.14
CA ARG A 124 -3.73 12.03 -20.76
C ARG A 124 -3.54 13.40 -21.40
N GLY A 125 -2.40 14.03 -21.11
CA GLY A 125 -2.01 15.32 -21.67
C GLY A 125 -2.78 16.53 -21.13
N GLN A 126 -3.71 16.35 -20.20
CA GLN A 126 -4.37 17.47 -19.51
C GLN A 126 -3.46 18.03 -18.41
N PRO A 127 -3.61 19.33 -18.06
CA PRO A 127 -3.03 19.92 -16.86
C PRO A 127 -3.31 19.08 -15.61
N ASP A 128 -2.41 19.10 -14.65
CA ASP A 128 -2.54 18.28 -13.44
C ASP A 128 -2.03 18.97 -12.18
N GLY A 129 -2.10 18.28 -11.03
CA GLY A 129 -1.69 18.84 -9.75
C GLY A 129 -0.28 19.44 -9.70
N ARG A 130 0.62 19.04 -10.62
CA ARG A 130 1.97 19.60 -10.76
C ARG A 130 1.97 21.05 -11.25
N ASP A 131 0.91 21.48 -11.94
CA ASP A 131 0.72 22.86 -12.40
C ASP A 131 0.22 23.77 -11.26
N TRP A 132 -0.35 23.20 -10.20
CA TRP A 132 -0.73 23.91 -8.98
C TRP A 132 0.40 23.94 -7.95
N HIS A 133 1.08 22.81 -7.74
CA HIS A 133 2.19 22.69 -6.80
C HIS A 133 3.25 21.71 -7.33
N PRO A 134 4.57 21.97 -7.21
CA PRO A 134 5.60 21.09 -7.79
C PRO A 134 5.56 19.63 -7.30
N GLN A 135 5.07 19.40 -6.09
CA GLN A 135 4.85 18.08 -5.48
C GLN A 135 3.37 17.66 -5.47
N GLY A 136 2.51 18.37 -6.20
CA GLY A 136 1.09 18.04 -6.29
C GLY A 136 0.87 16.68 -6.95
N CYS A 137 -0.04 15.89 -6.40
CA CYS A 137 -0.43 14.60 -6.95
C CYS A 137 -0.96 14.79 -8.38
N PRO A 138 -0.42 14.07 -9.38
CA PRO A 138 -0.90 14.19 -10.76
C PRO A 138 -2.40 13.86 -10.92
N SER A 139 -3.00 13.14 -9.97
CA SER A 139 -4.46 12.87 -10.03
C SER A 139 -5.33 14.12 -9.77
N LEU A 140 -4.77 15.21 -9.26
CA LEU A 140 -5.53 16.44 -9.00
C LEU A 140 -5.83 17.21 -10.27
N ASP A 141 -7.00 17.81 -10.30
CA ASP A 141 -7.30 18.97 -11.13
C ASP A 141 -6.60 20.21 -10.52
N PRO A 142 -5.75 20.95 -11.27
CA PRO A 142 -5.02 22.08 -10.72
C PRO A 142 -5.90 23.29 -10.37
N GLU A 143 -7.04 23.46 -11.04
CA GLU A 143 -7.95 24.60 -10.82
C GLU A 143 -8.85 24.33 -9.62
N THR A 144 -9.49 23.16 -9.58
CA THR A 144 -10.47 22.82 -8.55
C THR A 144 -9.86 22.12 -7.34
N ARG A 145 -8.64 21.60 -7.46
CA ARG A 145 -7.93 20.81 -6.44
C ARG A 145 -8.69 19.55 -6.04
N LEU A 146 -9.61 19.08 -6.89
CA LEU A 146 -10.33 17.83 -6.71
C LEU A 146 -9.55 16.68 -7.34
N CYS A 147 -9.61 15.50 -6.71
CA CYS A 147 -9.04 14.29 -7.28
C CYS A 147 -9.92 13.78 -8.42
N ARG A 148 -9.37 13.72 -9.63
CA ARG A 148 -10.06 13.25 -10.84
C ARG A 148 -10.14 11.73 -10.92
N ALA A 149 -9.49 11.01 -10.00
CA ALA A 149 -9.52 9.56 -9.84
C ALA A 149 -10.06 9.14 -8.46
N TYR A 150 -11.08 9.85 -7.96
CA TYR A 150 -11.58 9.72 -6.59
C TYR A 150 -11.96 8.28 -6.18
N ASP A 151 -12.61 7.55 -7.09
CA ASP A 151 -13.05 6.17 -6.86
C ASP A 151 -11.90 5.17 -6.93
N ALA A 152 -10.83 5.49 -7.67
CA ALA A 152 -9.62 4.68 -7.79
C ALA A 152 -8.55 5.05 -6.75
N ARG A 153 -8.86 5.91 -5.78
CA ARG A 153 -7.92 6.31 -4.73
C ARG A 153 -7.32 5.08 -4.03
N PRO A 154 -5.99 4.99 -3.94
CA PRO A 154 -5.32 3.95 -3.14
C PRO A 154 -5.62 4.08 -1.65
N MET A 155 -5.34 3.03 -0.89
CA MET A 155 -5.58 2.95 0.54
C MET A 155 -4.92 4.09 1.33
N ILE A 156 -3.72 4.53 0.93
CA ILE A 156 -3.04 5.66 1.58
C ILE A 156 -3.88 6.95 1.52
N CYS A 157 -4.55 7.20 0.38
CA CYS A 157 -5.39 8.38 0.18
C CYS A 157 -6.76 8.28 0.89
N ARG A 158 -7.19 7.06 1.24
CA ARG A 158 -8.45 6.80 1.97
C ARG A 158 -8.28 6.85 3.48
N THR A 159 -7.05 6.77 3.95
CA THR A 159 -6.73 6.56 5.37
C THR A 159 -5.95 7.71 5.97
N TYR A 160 -5.40 8.62 5.17
CA TYR A 160 -4.85 9.87 5.66
C TYR A 160 -5.98 10.83 6.03
N VAL A 161 -5.98 11.30 7.28
CA VAL A 161 -7.01 12.19 7.83
C VAL A 161 -6.35 13.27 8.69
N SER A 162 -7.05 14.39 8.87
CA SER A 162 -6.57 15.48 9.73
C SER A 162 -7.74 16.18 10.43
N ARG A 163 -7.45 16.70 11.62
CA ARG A 163 -8.33 17.57 12.43
C ARG A 163 -7.86 19.02 12.45
N ASP A 164 -6.89 19.34 11.61
CA ASP A 164 -6.25 20.65 11.58
C ASP A 164 -5.74 20.92 10.16
N VAL A 165 -6.50 21.70 9.41
CA VAL A 165 -6.11 22.11 8.05
C VAL A 165 -4.80 22.90 8.04
N THR A 166 -4.52 23.69 9.07
CA THR A 166 -3.30 24.50 9.16
C THR A 166 -2.07 23.62 9.37
N ALA A 167 -2.23 22.49 10.09
CA ALA A 167 -1.19 21.48 10.18
C ALA A 167 -0.93 20.81 8.82
N CYS A 168 -1.98 20.53 8.04
CA CYS A 168 -1.81 19.95 6.69
C CYS A 168 -1.05 20.89 5.76
N GLU A 169 -1.38 22.18 5.78
CA GLU A 169 -0.70 23.22 4.98
C GLU A 169 0.77 23.34 5.38
N ALA A 170 1.07 23.43 6.68
CA ALA A 170 2.44 23.47 7.17
C ALA A 170 3.24 22.23 6.75
N ILE A 171 2.65 21.02 6.85
CA ILE A 171 3.30 19.78 6.42
C ILE A 171 3.55 19.75 4.92
N ALA A 172 2.62 20.28 4.11
CA ALA A 172 2.79 20.39 2.68
C ALA A 172 3.98 21.27 2.29
N GLU A 173 4.27 22.31 3.09
CA GLU A 173 5.46 23.17 2.95
C GLU A 173 6.72 22.60 3.61
N GLY A 174 6.63 21.38 4.16
CA GLY A 174 7.75 20.68 4.80
C GLY A 174 7.95 20.95 6.29
N ASP A 175 7.04 21.68 6.95
CA ASP A 175 7.04 21.88 8.40
C ASP A 175 6.27 20.76 9.12
N ALA A 176 6.98 19.93 9.87
CA ALA A 176 6.38 18.81 10.59
C ALA A 176 5.51 19.30 11.77
N ARG A 177 4.18 19.12 11.65
CA ARG A 177 3.19 19.50 12.67
C ARG A 177 2.37 18.31 13.19
N PRO A 178 1.94 18.34 14.47
CA PRO A 178 0.88 17.44 14.94
C PRO A 178 -0.47 17.83 14.30
N GLY A 179 -1.44 16.91 14.29
CA GLY A 179 -2.81 17.19 13.79
C GLY A 179 -3.21 16.38 12.56
N THR A 180 -2.26 15.64 11.96
CA THR A 180 -2.52 14.67 10.90
C THR A 180 -2.36 13.24 11.42
N GLY A 181 -3.03 12.30 10.75
CA GLY A 181 -3.06 10.91 11.17
C GLY A 181 -3.33 9.96 10.03
N THR A 182 -3.09 8.68 10.29
CA THR A 182 -3.37 7.60 9.37
C THR A 182 -4.23 6.57 10.07
N LEU A 183 -5.38 6.23 9.48
CA LEU A 183 -6.28 5.23 10.02
C LEU A 183 -5.57 3.86 10.12
N PRO A 184 -5.89 3.04 11.14
CA PRO A 184 -5.26 1.73 11.33
C PRO A 184 -5.34 0.79 10.12
N ALA A 185 -6.35 0.97 9.27
CA ALA A 185 -6.52 0.21 8.03
C ALA A 185 -5.29 0.27 7.11
N GLN A 186 -4.58 1.40 7.04
CA GLN A 186 -3.35 1.51 6.22
C GLN A 186 -2.21 0.67 6.77
N ILE A 187 -2.08 0.63 8.09
CA ILE A 187 -1.03 -0.15 8.76
C ILE A 187 -1.29 -1.64 8.51
N ILE A 188 -2.55 -2.06 8.62
CA ILE A 188 -2.95 -3.44 8.29
C ILE A 188 -2.75 -3.74 6.80
N HIS A 189 -3.10 -2.81 5.90
CA HIS A 189 -2.90 -2.95 4.46
C HIS A 189 -1.43 -3.27 4.12
N ILE A 190 -0.50 -2.40 4.56
CA ILE A 190 0.93 -2.56 4.32
C ILE A 190 1.50 -3.82 5.00
N THR A 191 1.01 -4.14 6.20
CA THR A 191 1.45 -5.35 6.93
C THR A 191 0.94 -6.63 6.26
N ALA A 192 -0.30 -6.66 5.77
CA ALA A 192 -0.85 -7.78 5.03
C ALA A 192 -0.09 -8.01 3.72
N GLN A 193 0.22 -6.94 2.97
CA GLN A 193 1.05 -7.04 1.77
C GLN A 193 2.47 -7.54 2.08
N SER A 194 3.03 -7.15 3.22
CA SER A 194 4.34 -7.63 3.67
C SER A 194 4.32 -9.13 4.00
N LEU A 195 3.25 -9.61 4.65
CA LEU A 195 3.04 -11.04 4.92
C LEU A 195 2.87 -11.84 3.63
N ALA A 196 2.05 -11.33 2.70
CA ALA A 196 1.86 -11.95 1.38
C ALA A 196 3.19 -12.08 0.64
N ARG A 197 3.99 -11.01 0.57
CA ARG A 197 5.33 -11.04 -0.02
C ARG A 197 6.25 -12.09 0.62
N ALA A 198 6.24 -12.18 1.96
CA ALA A 198 7.06 -13.14 2.67
C ALA A 198 6.62 -14.59 2.37
N ALA A 199 5.32 -14.85 2.30
CA ALA A 199 4.75 -16.17 2.01
C ALA A 199 4.95 -16.58 0.54
N LEU A 200 4.97 -15.63 -0.40
CA LEU A 200 5.16 -15.87 -1.83
C LEU A 200 6.63 -15.98 -2.27
N LYS A 201 7.57 -15.91 -1.32
CA LYS A 201 9.01 -15.98 -1.62
C LYS A 201 9.35 -17.29 -2.36
N GLY A 202 9.89 -17.14 -3.57
CA GLY A 202 10.25 -18.27 -4.44
C GLY A 202 9.11 -18.76 -5.34
N ILE A 203 7.93 -18.13 -5.28
CA ILE A 203 6.80 -18.38 -6.18
C ILE A 203 6.68 -17.25 -7.20
N THR A 204 6.52 -16.01 -6.72
CA THR A 204 6.38 -14.81 -7.55
C THR A 204 6.83 -13.57 -6.78
N LEU A 205 7.03 -12.46 -7.49
CA LEU A 205 7.24 -11.15 -6.87
C LEU A 205 5.92 -10.57 -6.38
N ALA A 206 5.95 -9.79 -5.31
CA ALA A 206 4.82 -8.98 -4.84
C ALA A 206 5.25 -7.50 -4.82
N PRO A 207 5.33 -6.86 -6.00
CA PRO A 207 5.87 -5.51 -6.12
C PRO A 207 4.95 -4.49 -5.45
N THR A 208 5.54 -3.34 -5.18
CA THR A 208 4.87 -2.11 -4.73
C THR A 208 5.36 -0.97 -5.58
N HIS A 209 4.56 0.07 -5.70
CA HIS A 209 4.78 1.16 -6.64
C HIS A 209 4.71 2.51 -5.95
N GLY A 210 5.40 3.49 -6.51
CA GLY A 210 5.30 4.90 -6.13
C GLY A 210 4.06 5.52 -6.75
N LEU A 211 3.20 6.08 -5.90
CA LEU A 211 1.96 6.75 -6.29
C LEU A 211 2.22 7.87 -7.30
N ALA A 212 3.14 8.78 -6.98
CA ALA A 212 3.39 9.97 -7.80
C ALA A 212 3.94 9.60 -9.18
N THR A 213 4.96 8.74 -9.23
CA THR A 213 5.57 8.26 -10.48
C THR A 213 4.56 7.56 -11.38
N LEU A 214 3.71 6.70 -10.81
CA LEU A 214 2.72 5.97 -11.59
C LEU A 214 1.64 6.91 -12.15
N ALA A 215 1.12 7.82 -11.32
CA ALA A 215 0.09 8.76 -11.74
C ALA A 215 0.59 9.69 -12.85
N ALA A 216 1.83 10.19 -12.73
CA ALA A 216 2.48 10.97 -13.77
C ALA A 216 2.64 10.15 -15.06
N ALA A 217 3.15 8.92 -14.97
CA ALA A 217 3.32 8.06 -16.14
C ALA A 217 2.01 7.79 -16.90
N ALA A 218 0.88 7.67 -16.19
CA ALA A 218 -0.43 7.52 -16.81
C ALA A 218 -0.84 8.76 -17.63
N LEU A 219 -0.65 9.96 -17.07
CA LEU A 219 -0.99 11.23 -17.72
C LEU A 219 -0.03 11.60 -18.86
N ASP A 220 1.24 11.23 -18.73
CA ASP A 220 2.26 11.35 -19.77
C ASP A 220 2.04 10.33 -20.90
N GLY A 221 1.04 9.46 -20.78
CA GLY A 221 0.55 8.58 -21.83
C GLY A 221 1.27 7.23 -21.95
N GLN A 222 2.05 6.84 -20.93
CA GLN A 222 2.67 5.53 -20.88
C GLN A 222 1.63 4.41 -20.75
N ASP A 223 1.86 3.28 -21.41
CA ASP A 223 1.07 2.08 -21.17
C ASP A 223 1.27 1.53 -19.75
N ILE A 224 0.34 0.70 -19.30
CA ILE A 224 0.34 0.18 -17.93
C ILE A 224 1.61 -0.59 -17.58
N ASP A 225 2.18 -1.36 -18.49
CA ASP A 225 3.35 -2.18 -18.19
C ASP A 225 4.61 -1.32 -18.07
N ALA A 226 4.73 -0.28 -18.91
CA ALA A 226 5.77 0.74 -18.78
C ALA A 226 5.64 1.52 -17.47
N ALA A 227 4.43 1.99 -17.14
CA ALA A 227 4.17 2.74 -15.92
C ALA A 227 4.46 1.89 -14.65
N LEU A 228 4.08 0.61 -14.63
CA LEU A 228 4.38 -0.30 -13.53
C LEU A 228 5.87 -0.57 -13.38
N ARG A 229 6.64 -0.65 -14.48
CA ARG A 229 8.10 -0.80 -14.42
C ARG A 229 8.76 0.46 -13.86
N ALA A 230 8.36 1.64 -14.34
CA ALA A 230 8.95 2.92 -13.94
C ALA A 230 8.66 3.27 -12.47
N SER A 231 7.46 2.95 -11.99
CA SER A 231 7.04 3.22 -10.60
C SER A 231 7.48 2.15 -9.61
N ARG A 232 8.10 1.05 -10.03
CA ARG A 232 8.39 -0.08 -9.15
C ARG A 232 9.41 0.28 -8.08
N HIS A 233 9.04 0.06 -6.83
CA HIS A 233 9.94 0.25 -5.70
C HIS A 233 11.11 -0.73 -5.66
N ALA A 234 12.19 -0.30 -5.01
CA ALA A 234 13.24 -1.19 -4.56
C ALA A 234 12.68 -2.22 -3.57
N PRO A 235 13.30 -3.42 -3.45
CA PRO A 235 12.80 -4.48 -2.57
C PRO A 235 12.60 -4.06 -1.10
N THR A 236 13.41 -3.11 -0.62
CA THR A 236 13.42 -2.63 0.76
C THR A 236 12.31 -1.62 1.08
N SER A 237 11.66 -0.99 0.09
CA SER A 237 10.75 0.13 0.32
C SER A 237 9.51 -0.28 1.14
N LEU A 238 8.91 -1.45 0.88
CA LEU A 238 7.76 -1.89 1.68
C LEU A 238 8.13 -2.13 3.15
N ASP A 239 9.31 -2.69 3.42
CA ASP A 239 9.78 -2.89 4.78
C ASP A 239 10.06 -1.55 5.49
N ALA A 240 10.61 -0.57 4.75
CA ALA A 240 10.80 0.78 5.25
C ALA A 240 9.46 1.45 5.58
N GLU A 241 8.48 1.35 4.68
CA GLU A 241 7.15 1.93 4.85
C GLU A 241 6.40 1.28 6.03
N ARG A 242 6.40 -0.06 6.11
CA ARG A 242 5.82 -0.79 7.23
C ARG A 242 6.42 -0.33 8.57
N ARG A 243 7.75 -0.16 8.62
CA ARG A 243 8.43 0.33 9.83
C ARG A 243 8.06 1.78 10.12
N ARG A 244 7.99 2.66 9.11
CA ARG A 244 7.58 4.06 9.26
C ARG A 244 6.20 4.16 9.91
N LEU A 245 5.21 3.46 9.35
CA LEU A 245 3.84 3.43 9.87
C LEU A 245 3.75 2.84 11.29
N SER A 246 4.62 1.88 11.63
CA SER A 246 4.65 1.26 12.96
C SER A 246 5.24 2.18 14.04
N ARG A 247 6.06 3.19 13.70
CA ARG A 247 6.67 4.10 14.70
C ARG A 247 5.62 4.94 15.42
N GLY A 248 4.56 5.35 14.73
CA GLY A 248 3.47 6.15 15.30
C GLY A 248 2.65 5.41 16.36
N LEU A 249 2.70 4.08 16.39
CA LEU A 249 1.98 3.26 17.38
C LEU A 249 2.72 3.15 18.72
N GLY A 250 4.01 3.50 18.77
CA GLY A 250 4.83 3.42 19.98
C GLY A 250 4.77 4.67 20.86
N SER A 251 4.32 5.81 20.31
CA SER A 251 4.26 7.11 21.01
C SER A 251 2.89 7.43 21.61
N ALA A 252 1.89 6.55 21.47
CA ALA A 252 0.63 6.64 22.19
C ALA A 252 0.76 5.93 23.55
N ARG A 253 1.45 6.57 24.50
CA ARG A 253 1.36 6.32 25.94
C ARG A 253 1.39 7.64 26.67
#